data_AF-A0A937NLN5-F1
#
_entry.id   AF-A0A937NLN5-F1
#
_cell.length_a   1.000
_cell.length_b   1.000
_cell.length_c   1.000
_cell.angle_alpha   90.00
_cell.angle_beta   90.00
_cell.angle_gamma   90.00
#
_symmetry.space_group_name_H-M   'P 1'
#
loop_
_entity.id
_entity.type
_entity.pdbx_description
1 polymer ?
#
loop_
_entity_poly.entity_id
_entity_poly.type
_entity_poly.pdbx_seq_one_letter_code
_entity_poly.pdbx_strand_id
1 'polypeptide(L)' 'PPSKAGKRLKFYYATQAAVDPPTFLFFVNDPLLVHFSYERYLENRLREHYGFLGTPLRLSFRKRGKG' A
#
# COMPACT_ATOMS: atom_id res chain seq x y z
N PRO A 1 5.03 -8.96 9.65
CA PRO A 1 5.67 -8.02 8.69
C PRO A 1 7.15 -8.37 8.48
N PRO A 2 7.59 -8.56 7.22
CA PRO A 2 8.98 -8.93 6.92
C PRO A 2 9.93 -7.80 7.32
N SER A 3 10.95 -8.12 8.11
CA SER A 3 12.08 -7.24 8.36
C SER A 3 13.15 -7.51 7.30
N LYS A 4 13.38 -6.58 6.37
CA LYS A 4 14.64 -6.58 5.61
C LYS A 4 15.69 -5.86 6.46
N ALA A 5 16.80 -6.53 6.74
CA ALA A 5 17.99 -5.94 7.38
C ALA A 5 17.73 -5.18 8.69
N GLY A 6 16.88 -5.72 9.58
CA GLY A 6 16.59 -5.12 10.90
C GLY A 6 15.66 -3.90 10.88
N LYS A 7 15.24 -3.40 9.70
CA LYS A 7 14.25 -2.32 9.59
C LYS A 7 12.84 -2.90 9.47
N ARG A 8 11.96 -2.53 10.41
CA ARG A 8 10.54 -2.89 10.38
C ARG A 8 9.78 -1.93 9.46
N LEU A 9 8.99 -2.48 8.53
CA LEU A 9 8.03 -1.72 7.74
C LEU A 9 6.99 -1.06 8.66
N LYS A 10 6.80 0.25 8.51
CA LYS A 10 5.80 1.07 9.21
C LYS A 10 4.95 1.80 8.20
N PHE A 11 3.63 1.65 8.32
CA PHE A 11 2.63 2.43 7.61
C PHE A 11 2.24 3.62 8.48
N TYR A 12 2.12 4.80 7.88
CA TYR A 12 1.71 6.02 8.58
C TYR A 12 0.27 6.37 8.27
N TYR A 13 -0.05 6.49 6.99
CA TYR A 13 -1.39 6.77 6.50
C TYR A 13 -1.49 6.34 5.04
N ALA A 14 -2.72 6.29 4.53
CA ALA A 14 -3.01 6.03 3.13
C ALA A 14 -4.11 6.97 2.66
N THR A 15 -4.13 7.27 1.37
CA THR A 15 -5.21 8.03 0.73
C THR A 15 -5.59 7.39 -0.60
N GLN A 16 -6.83 7.54 -1.01
CA GLN A 16 -7.21 7.33 -2.40
C GLN A 16 -6.75 8.56 -3.20
N ALA A 17 -5.82 8.37 -4.12
CA ALA A 17 -5.20 9.45 -4.91
C ALA A 17 -5.87 9.63 -6.28
N ALA A 18 -6.55 8.61 -6.79
CA ALA A 18 -7.29 8.67 -8.05
C ALA A 18 -8.50 7.71 -8.06
N VAL A 19 -9.42 7.98 -8.97
CA VAL A 19 -10.58 7.16 -9.32
C VAL A 19 -10.42 6.70 -10.78
N ASP A 20 -11.03 5.56 -11.14
CA ASP A 20 -10.99 4.96 -12.49
C ASP A 20 -9.59 4.88 -13.15
N PRO A 21 -8.71 3.97 -12.67
CA PRO A 21 -8.94 2.95 -11.65
C PRO A 21 -8.68 3.45 -10.21
N PRO A 22 -9.35 2.88 -9.19
CA PRO A 22 -9.09 3.23 -7.80
C PRO A 22 -7.61 3.04 -7.46
N THR A 23 -6.96 4.15 -7.10
CA THR A 23 -5.53 4.19 -6.82
C THR A 23 -5.29 4.62 -5.38
N PHE A 24 -4.64 3.76 -4.60
CA PHE A 24 -4.31 4.02 -3.21
C PHE A 24 -2.82 4.33 -3.06
N LEU A 25 -2.53 5.45 -2.40
CA LEU A 25 -1.18 5.88 -2.07
C LEU A 25 -0.94 5.67 -0.57
N PHE A 26 -0.01 4.77 -0.25
CA PHE A 26 0.43 4.48 1.11
C PHE A 26 1.71 5.23 1.43
N PHE A 27 1.74 5.89 2.59
CA PHE A 27 2.93 6.52 3.13
C PHE A 27 3.58 5.61 4.17
N VAL A 28 4.80 5.20 3.88
CA VAL A 28 5.58 4.25 4.68
C VAL A 28 6.94 4.83 5.07
N ASN A 29 7.66 4.18 5.99
CA ASN A 29 9.01 4.59 6.36
C ASN A 29 10.05 4.30 5.28
N ASP A 30 9.89 3.22 4.51
CA ASP A 30 10.76 2.86 3.40
C ASP A 30 10.00 1.94 2.41
N PRO A 31 9.68 2.41 1.19
CA PRO A 31 8.98 1.62 0.18
C PRO A 31 9.68 0.31 -0.20
N LEU A 32 11.02 0.23 -0.09
CA LEU A 32 11.78 -0.98 -0.46
C LEU A 32 11.57 -2.14 0.52
N LEU A 33 11.01 -1.85 1.71
CA LEU A 33 10.61 -2.84 2.71
C LEU A 33 9.25 -3.47 2.38
N VAL A 34 8.49 -2.91 1.44
CA VAL A 34 7.22 -3.49 0.99
C VAL A 34 7.51 -4.63 0.02
N HIS A 35 7.30 -5.85 0.48
CA HIS A 35 7.41 -7.03 -0.36
C HIS A 35 6.12 -7.23 -1.18
N PHE A 36 6.22 -7.77 -2.39
CA PHE A 36 5.08 -7.97 -3.29
C PHE A 36 3.95 -8.79 -2.62
N SER A 37 4.29 -9.72 -1.73
CA SER A 37 3.28 -10.51 -1.00
C SER A 37 2.47 -9.66 -0.02
N TYR A 38 3.09 -8.65 0.59
CA TYR A 38 2.40 -7.71 1.48
C TYR A 38 1.55 -6.72 0.68
N GLU A 39 2.02 -6.30 -0.49
CA GLU A 39 1.23 -5.52 -1.44
C GLU A 39 -0.03 -6.27 -1.88
N ARG A 40 0.10 -7.54 -2.32
CA ARG A 40 -1.06 -8.39 -2.65
C ARG A 40 -2.01 -8.58 -1.48
N TYR A 41 -1.47 -8.75 -0.27
CA TYR A 41 -2.30 -8.81 0.94
C TYR A 41 -3.13 -7.52 1.12
N LEU A 42 -2.52 -6.34 0.98
CA LEU A 42 -3.25 -5.07 1.07
C LEU A 42 -4.32 -4.94 -0.01
N GLU A 43 -4.00 -5.34 -1.25
CA GLU A 43 -4.97 -5.34 -2.35
C GLU A 43 -6.19 -6.21 -2.02
N ASN A 44 -5.97 -7.44 -1.58
CA ASN A 44 -7.03 -8.37 -1.21
C ASN A 44 -7.89 -7.81 -0.07
N ARG A 45 -7.27 -7.21 0.97
CA ARG A 45 -8.01 -6.59 2.08
C ARG A 45 -8.88 -5.43 1.61
N LEU A 46 -8.40 -4.59 0.69
CA LEU A 46 -9.18 -3.52 0.10
C LEU A 46 -10.37 -4.06 -0.72
N ARG A 47 -10.14 -5.11 -1.52
CA ARG A 47 -11.22 -5.77 -2.28
C ARG A 47 -12.27 -6.39 -1.37
N GLU A 48 -11.85 -7.07 -0.30
CA GLU A 48 -12.74 -7.67 0.70
C GLU A 48 -13.62 -6.63 1.40
N HIS A 49 -13.07 -5.44 1.73
CA HIS A 49 -13.80 -4.43 2.48
C HIS A 49 -14.69 -3.54 1.62
N TYR A 50 -14.27 -3.22 0.40
CA TYR A 50 -14.92 -2.18 -0.42
C TYR A 50 -15.51 -2.71 -1.74
N GLY A 51 -15.34 -4.00 -2.06
CA GLY A 51 -16.05 -4.63 -3.18
C GLY A 51 -15.59 -4.19 -4.57
N PHE A 52 -14.30 -3.93 -4.77
CA PHE A 52 -13.70 -3.53 -6.05
C PHE A 52 -13.67 -4.66 -7.10
N LEU A 53 -14.78 -5.33 -7.35
CA LEU A 53 -14.89 -6.37 -8.37
C LEU A 53 -14.87 -5.75 -9.78
N GLY A 54 -14.15 -6.37 -10.72
CA GLY A 54 -14.11 -5.94 -12.13
C GLY A 54 -13.23 -4.73 -12.45
N THR A 55 -12.65 -4.05 -11.45
CA THR A 55 -11.68 -2.95 -11.65
C THR A 55 -10.30 -3.32 -11.09
N PRO A 56 -9.20 -3.05 -11.82
CA PRO A 56 -7.86 -3.20 -11.28
C PRO A 56 -7.63 -2.19 -10.15
N LEU A 57 -7.06 -2.62 -9.03
CA LEU A 57 -6.60 -1.72 -7.98
C LEU A 57 -5.14 -1.35 -8.22
N ARG A 58 -4.81 -0.06 -8.10
CA ARG A 58 -3.42 0.41 -8.14
C ARG A 58 -2.95 0.75 -6.74
N LEU A 59 -1.90 0.10 -6.28
CA LEU A 59 -1.24 0.43 -5.02
C LEU A 59 0.09 1.13 -5.30
N SER A 60 0.36 2.22 -4.60
CA SER A 60 1.64 2.91 -4.66
C SER A 60 2.15 3.17 -3.25
N PHE A 61 3.46 3.02 -3.04
CA PHE A 61 4.10 3.21 -1.75
C PHE A 61 5.13 4.33 -1.86
N ARG A 62 4.96 5.37 -1.04
CA ARG A 62 5.91 6.47 -0.95
C ARG A 62 6.51 6.56 0.43
N LYS A 63 7.77 6.96 0.48
CA LYS A 63 8.39 7.32 1.75
C LYS A 63 7.70 8.58 2.28
N ARG A 64 7.30 8.57 3.56
CA ARG A 64 6.77 9.78 4.20
C ARG A 64 7.84 10.87 4.13
N GLY A 65 7.54 11.96 3.42
CA GLY A 65 8.35 13.17 3.46
C GLY A 65 8.43 13.68 4.88
N LYS A 66 9.61 14.17 5.30
CA LYS A 66 9.68 15.01 6.49
C LYS A 66 9.14 16.37 6.08
N GLY A 67 7.93 16.69 6.53
CA GLY A 67 7.55 18.10 6.72
C GLY A 67 8.41 18.71 7.81
#